data_AF-A0A098VWH2-F1
#
_entry.id   AF-A0A098VWH2-F1
#
_cell.length_a   1.000
_cell.length_b   1.000
_cell.length_c   1.000
_cell.angle_alpha   90.00
_cell.angle_beta   90.00
_cell.angle_gamma   90.00
#
_symmetry.space_group_name_H-M   'P 1'
#
loop_
_entity.id
_entity.type
_entity.pdbx_description
1 polymer ?
#
loop_
_entity_poly.entity_id
_entity_poly.type
_entity_poly.pdbx_seq_one_letter_code
_entity_poly.pdbx_strand_id
1 'polypeptide(L)'
;MIIIPENEELIDQPFKSEADLEAEAQLAQLEDLRGKANALLFDQMQLKLETAPYDARFPHQNQTKHCWQNYVDYQKCIRAKGDHYKPCEHFRWIYKIMCPPLWVGTLMVF
;
A
#
# COMPACT_ATOMS: atom_id res chain seq x y z
N MET A 1 4.19 -24.86 -67.33
CA MET A 1 4.10 -25.93 -66.33
C MET A 1 4.59 -25.32 -65.03
N ILE A 2 3.65 -25.13 -64.11
CA ILE A 2 3.74 -24.79 -62.68
C ILE A 2 4.65 -23.61 -62.28
N ILE A 3 3.97 -22.48 -62.02
CA ILE A 3 4.43 -21.35 -61.22
C ILE A 3 4.47 -21.81 -59.76
N ILE A 4 5.60 -21.66 -59.06
CA ILE A 4 5.68 -21.79 -57.60
C ILE A 4 5.37 -20.40 -57.03
N PRO A 5 4.34 -20.22 -56.18
CA PRO A 5 4.19 -18.98 -55.46
C PRO A 5 5.07 -19.01 -54.20
N GLU A 6 5.88 -17.97 -54.05
CA GLU A 6 6.50 -17.57 -52.79
C GLU A 6 5.40 -17.29 -51.77
N ASN A 7 5.29 -18.14 -50.75
CA ASN A 7 4.55 -17.85 -49.54
C ASN A 7 5.56 -17.91 -48.38
N GLU A 8 6.39 -16.87 -48.32
CA GLU A 8 7.34 -16.58 -47.26
C GLU A 8 6.62 -15.73 -46.19
N GLU A 9 5.69 -16.33 -45.45
CA GLU A 9 4.98 -15.60 -44.38
C GLU A 9 4.62 -16.48 -43.17
N LEU A 10 5.42 -17.52 -42.89
CA LEU A 10 5.17 -18.41 -41.74
C LEU A 10 6.44 -18.81 -40.96
N ILE A 11 7.33 -17.86 -40.70
CA ILE A 11 8.52 -18.09 -39.86
C ILE A 11 8.68 -16.92 -38.88
N ASP A 12 7.80 -16.81 -37.88
CA ASP A 12 8.08 -16.02 -36.67
C ASP A 12 7.19 -16.37 -35.46
N GLN A 13 6.45 -17.49 -35.51
CA GLN A 13 5.80 -18.01 -34.31
C GLN A 13 6.82 -18.88 -33.57
N PRO A 14 7.17 -18.57 -32.31
CA PRO A 14 8.04 -19.45 -31.54
C PRO A 14 7.34 -20.80 -31.42
N PHE A 15 7.96 -21.85 -31.97
CA PHE A 15 7.54 -23.23 -31.80
C PHE A 15 7.77 -23.59 -30.34
N LYS A 16 6.79 -23.26 -29.49
CA LYS A 16 6.79 -23.69 -28.10
C LYS A 16 6.78 -25.20 -28.10
N SER A 17 7.82 -25.78 -27.52
CA SER A 17 7.84 -27.21 -27.29
C SER A 17 6.67 -27.57 -26.37
N GLU A 18 6.25 -28.83 -26.40
CA GLU A 18 5.14 -29.32 -25.56
C GLU A 18 5.38 -28.99 -24.07
N ALA A 19 6.65 -28.99 -23.64
CA ALA A 19 7.07 -28.57 -22.30
C ALA A 19 6.92 -27.05 -22.04
N ASP A 20 7.11 -26.20 -23.04
CA ASP A 20 6.96 -24.74 -22.91
C ASP A 20 5.48 -24.34 -22.83
N LEU A 21 4.60 -25.05 -23.56
CA LEU A 21 3.15 -24.86 -23.49
C LEU A 21 2.59 -25.26 -22.12
N GLU A 22 3.11 -26.36 -21.54
CA GLU A 22 2.75 -26.80 -20.20
C GLU A 22 3.24 -25.82 -19.11
N ALA A 23 4.45 -25.28 -19.26
CA ALA A 23 5.01 -24.31 -18.31
C ALA A 23 4.20 -23.00 -18.28
N GLU A 24 3.71 -22.52 -19.42
CA GLU A 24 2.86 -21.33 -19.47
C GLU A 24 1.45 -21.58 -18.92
N ALA A 25 0.88 -22.77 -19.18
CA ALA A 25 -0.37 -23.18 -18.57
C ALA A 25 -0.24 -23.26 -17.03
N GLN A 26 0.89 -23.75 -16.53
CA GLN A 26 1.21 -23.79 -15.09
C GLN A 26 1.40 -22.38 -14.51
N LEU A 27 2.09 -21.47 -15.19
CA LEU A 27 2.23 -20.07 -14.76
C LEU A 27 0.88 -19.35 -14.70
N ALA A 28 0.02 -19.53 -15.71
CA ALA A 28 -1.32 -18.97 -15.72
C ALA A 28 -2.17 -19.49 -14.54
N GLN A 29 -2.05 -20.78 -14.21
CA GLN A 29 -2.71 -21.37 -13.03
C GLN A 29 -2.17 -20.80 -11.71
N LEU A 30 -0.85 -20.56 -11.60
CA LEU A 30 -0.23 -19.95 -10.43
C LEU A 30 -0.66 -18.49 -10.23
N GLU A 31 -0.80 -17.72 -11.31
CA GLU A 31 -1.30 -16.35 -11.25
C GLU A 31 -2.77 -16.26 -10.82
N ASP A 32 -3.62 -17.17 -11.30
CA ASP A 32 -5.03 -17.29 -10.86
C ASP A 32 -5.14 -17.67 -9.37
N LEU A 33 -4.32 -18.64 -8.91
CA LEU A 33 -4.24 -19.02 -7.50
C LEU A 33 -3.77 -17.85 -6.62
N ARG A 34 -2.77 -17.08 -7.08
CA ARG A 34 -2.32 -15.85 -6.42
C ARG A 34 -3.43 -14.80 -6.36
N GLY A 35 -4.21 -14.65 -7.44
CA GLY A 35 -5.37 -13.76 -7.48
C GLY A 35 -6.44 -14.14 -6.46
N LYS A 36 -6.81 -15.42 -6.41
CA LYS A 36 -7.78 -15.96 -5.44
C LYS A 36 -7.30 -15.83 -3.99
N ALA A 37 -6.02 -16.11 -3.73
CA ALA A 37 -5.42 -15.93 -2.40
C ALA A 37 -5.45 -14.46 -1.94
N ASN A 38 -5.14 -13.52 -2.84
CA ASN A 38 -5.22 -12.08 -2.52
C ASN A 38 -6.66 -11.62 -2.25
N ALA A 39 -7.65 -12.16 -2.97
CA ALA A 39 -9.06 -11.86 -2.74
C ALA A 39 -9.55 -12.38 -1.38
N LEU A 40 -9.15 -13.60 -0.99
CA LEU A 40 -9.45 -14.16 0.33
C LEU A 40 -8.77 -13.39 1.45
N LEU A 41 -7.52 -12.93 1.24
CA LEU A 41 -6.80 -12.09 2.18
C LEU A 41 -7.50 -10.74 2.39
N PHE A 42 -8.05 -10.16 1.31
CA PHE A 42 -8.79 -8.90 1.36
C PHE A 42 -10.13 -9.02 2.10
N ASP A 43 -10.82 -10.16 1.99
CA ASP A 43 -12.10 -10.41 2.66
C ASP A 43 -11.92 -10.72 4.16
N GLN A 44 -10.89 -11.49 4.52
CA GLN A 44 -10.60 -11.82 5.92
C GLN A 44 -10.00 -10.66 6.71
N MET A 45 -9.29 -9.75 6.05
CA MET A 45 -8.78 -8.53 6.66
C MET A 45 -9.77 -7.41 6.36
N GLN A 46 -10.69 -7.14 7.30
CA GLN A 46 -11.54 -5.94 7.30
C GLN A 46 -10.64 -4.69 7.31
N LEU A 47 -10.11 -4.32 6.14
CA LEU A 47 -9.21 -3.20 5.95
C LEU A 47 -10.05 -1.93 6.08
N LYS A 48 -10.12 -1.42 7.31
CA LYS A 48 -10.81 -0.18 7.60
C LYS A 48 -9.97 0.99 7.07
N LEU A 49 -10.31 1.47 5.88
CA LEU A 49 -9.67 2.63 5.25
C LEU A 49 -10.08 3.91 5.98
N GLU A 50 -9.34 4.22 7.06
CA GLU A 50 -9.54 5.43 7.86
C GLU A 50 -8.28 6.30 7.87
N THR A 51 -8.51 7.61 7.95
CA THR A 51 -7.47 8.64 8.04
C THR A 51 -7.86 9.67 9.09
N ALA A 52 -6.93 10.56 9.44
CA ALA A 52 -7.16 11.61 10.42
C ALA A 52 -8.45 12.41 10.10
N PRO A 53 -9.32 12.62 11.10
CA PRO A 53 -10.56 13.37 10.89
C PRO A 53 -10.27 14.85 10.63
N TYR A 54 -11.26 15.56 10.08
CA TYR A 54 -11.19 17.01 9.95
C TYR A 54 -11.18 17.67 11.34
N ASP A 55 -10.16 18.48 11.60
CA ASP A 55 -10.05 19.29 12.83
C ASP A 55 -10.34 20.76 12.51
N ALA A 56 -11.48 21.25 13.00
CA ALA A 56 -11.93 22.62 12.79
C ALA A 56 -10.98 23.69 13.37
N ARG A 57 -10.04 23.31 14.25
CA ARG A 57 -8.98 24.21 14.75
C ARG A 57 -7.93 24.54 13.67
N PHE A 58 -7.82 23.69 12.64
CA PHE A 58 -6.84 23.80 11.55
C PHE A 58 -7.52 23.77 10.17
N PRO A 59 -8.38 24.75 9.84
CA PRO A 59 -9.20 24.71 8.63
C PRO A 59 -8.43 25.06 7.34
N HIS A 60 -7.20 25.55 7.45
CA HIS A 60 -6.39 26.02 6.33
C HIS A 60 -5.63 24.87 5.65
N GLN A 61 -5.20 25.08 4.40
CA GLN A 61 -4.42 24.08 3.65
C GLN A 61 -3.10 23.70 4.32
N ASN A 62 -2.47 24.62 5.06
CA ASN A 62 -1.25 24.33 5.80
C ASN A 62 -1.55 23.55 7.09
N GLN A 63 -1.29 22.24 7.07
CA GLN A 63 -1.52 21.31 8.18
C GLN A 63 -0.32 21.13 9.12
N THR A 64 0.73 21.95 8.99
CA THR A 64 1.95 21.86 9.83
C THR A 64 1.64 21.96 11.32
N LYS A 65 0.75 22.89 11.71
CA LYS A 65 0.32 23.04 13.11
C LYS A 65 -0.54 21.87 13.59
N HIS A 66 -1.35 21.27 12.72
CA HIS A 66 -2.17 20.11 13.06
C HIS A 66 -1.28 18.89 13.39
N CYS A 67 -0.27 18.64 12.57
CA CYS A 67 0.75 17.62 12.83
C CYS A 67 1.49 17.89 14.16
N TRP A 68 2.11 19.07 14.31
CA TRP A 68 2.90 19.41 15.50
C TRP A 68 2.08 19.36 16.79
N GLN A 69 0.85 19.87 16.78
CA GLN A 69 0.00 19.88 17.97
C GLN A 69 -0.33 18.46 18.44
N ASN A 70 -0.69 17.55 17.53
CA ASN A 70 -0.96 16.15 17.88
C ASN A 70 0.29 15.42 18.39
N TYR A 71 1.47 15.73 17.83
CA TYR A 71 2.74 15.21 18.36
C TYR A 71 2.95 15.65 19.81
N VAL A 72 2.85 16.95 20.07
CA VAL A 72 3.02 17.51 21.43
C VAL A 72 1.97 16.98 22.40
N ASP A 73 0.72 16.85 21.97
CA ASP A 73 -0.38 16.35 22.81
C ASP A 73 -0.17 14.87 23.17
N TYR A 74 0.34 14.05 22.24
CA TYR A 74 0.76 12.68 22.55
C TYR A 74 1.86 12.66 23.62
N GLN A 75 2.93 13.45 23.46
CA GLN A 75 4.03 13.52 24.42
C GLN A 75 3.56 13.98 25.80
N LYS A 76 2.66 14.97 25.87
CA LYS A 76 2.04 15.41 27.13
C LYS A 76 1.18 14.31 27.75
N CYS A 77 0.41 13.60 26.92
CA CYS A 77 -0.49 12.54 27.36
C CYS A 77 0.28 11.38 28.01
N ILE A 78 1.34 10.88 27.35
CA ILE A 78 2.15 9.77 27.89
C ILE A 78 2.93 10.19 29.14
N ARG A 79 3.40 11.44 29.23
CA ARG A 79 4.06 11.95 30.45
C ARG A 79 3.11 12.06 31.63
N ALA A 80 1.84 12.41 31.38
CA ALA A 80 0.84 12.61 32.42
C ALA A 80 0.11 11.33 32.84
N LYS A 81 -0.11 10.39 31.91
CA LYS A 81 -0.96 9.20 32.10
C LYS A 81 -0.22 7.87 31.93
N GLY A 82 0.98 7.87 31.37
CA GLY A 82 1.75 6.68 31.00
C GLY A 82 1.39 6.14 29.60
N ASP A 83 2.27 5.29 29.08
CA ASP A 83 2.19 4.77 27.69
C ASP A 83 0.99 3.86 27.43
N HIS A 84 0.38 3.26 28.46
CA HIS A 84 -0.74 2.33 28.32
C HIS A 84 -2.12 3.00 28.32
N TYR A 85 -2.18 4.33 28.39
CA TYR A 85 -3.45 5.04 28.39
C TYR A 85 -4.04 5.10 26.98
N LYS A 86 -5.03 4.23 26.71
CA LYS A 86 -5.68 4.05 25.39
C LYS A 86 -6.03 5.37 24.68
N PRO A 87 -6.55 6.43 25.34
CA PRO A 87 -6.85 7.68 24.66
C PRO A 87 -5.63 8.41 24.07
N CYS A 88 -4.41 8.19 24.59
CA CYS A 88 -3.20 8.76 24.00
C CYS A 88 -2.94 8.20 22.59
N GLU A 89 -3.39 6.96 22.30
CA GLU A 89 -3.21 6.33 20.98
C GLU A 89 -3.94 7.10 19.87
N HIS A 90 -4.97 7.88 20.20
CA HIS A 90 -5.65 8.72 19.22
C HIS A 90 -4.70 9.79 18.65
N PHE A 91 -4.03 10.56 19.53
CA PHE A 91 -3.02 11.54 19.11
C PHE A 91 -1.85 10.87 18.39
N ARG A 92 -1.48 9.66 18.85
CA ARG A 92 -0.41 8.86 18.23
C ARG A 92 -0.71 8.50 16.78
N TRP A 93 -1.93 8.04 16.54
CA TRP A 93 -2.40 7.67 15.23
C TRP A 93 -2.48 8.88 14.31
N ILE A 94 -3.01 10.02 14.77
CA ILE A 94 -3.11 11.24 13.96
C ILE A 94 -1.72 11.76 13.55
N TYR A 95 -0.79 11.95 14.48
CA TYR A 95 0.52 12.51 14.10
C TYR A 95 1.30 11.57 13.18
N LYS A 96 1.14 10.24 13.32
CA LYS A 96 1.81 9.27 12.43
C LYS A 96 1.32 9.35 10.98
N ILE A 97 0.06 9.69 10.76
CA ILE A 97 -0.52 9.84 9.42
C ILE A 97 -0.21 11.21 8.84
N MET A 98 -0.29 12.26 9.66
CA MET A 98 -0.17 13.64 9.21
C MET A 98 1.28 14.13 9.08
N CYS A 99 2.18 13.65 9.93
CA CYS A 99 3.56 14.16 9.99
C CYS A 99 4.50 13.38 9.07
N PRO A 100 5.40 14.07 8.32
CA PRO A 100 6.50 13.42 7.64
C PRO A 100 7.36 12.60 8.62
N PRO A 101 7.80 11.38 8.27
CA PRO A 101 8.61 10.53 9.17
C PRO A 101 9.90 11.21 9.66
N LEU A 102 10.54 12.01 8.79
CA LEU A 102 11.74 12.78 9.13
C LEU A 102 11.49 13.77 10.28
N TRP A 103 10.27 14.32 10.37
CA TRP A 103 9.93 15.28 11.41
C TRP A 103 9.84 14.58 12.77
N VAL A 104 9.16 13.44 12.83
CA VAL A 104 8.97 12.67 14.07
C VAL A 104 10.30 12.09 14.59
N GLY A 105 11.16 11.62 13.69
CA GLY A 105 12.43 10.97 14.08
C GLY A 105 13.56 11.95 14.41
N THR A 106 13.60 13.11 13.73
CA THR A 106 14.75 14.02 13.81
C THR A 106 14.37 15.42 14.28
N LEU A 107 13.30 16.03 13.76
CA LEU A 107 13.07 17.48 13.94
C LEU A 107 12.16 17.83 15.13
N MET A 108 11.31 16.91 15.59
CA MET A 108 10.33 17.14 16.64
C MET A 108 10.75 16.55 18.00
N VAL A 109 11.93 15.93 18.09
CA VAL A 109 12.47 15.27 19.31
C VAL A 109 13.31 16.22 20.18
N PHE A 110 13.35 17.52 19.84
CA PHE A 110 14.12 18.55 20.56
C PHE A 110 13.26 19.33 21.56
#